data_AF-A0AAE0GET3-F1
#
_entry.id   AF-A0AAE0GET3-F1
#
_cell.length_a   1.000
_cell.length_b   1.000
_cell.length_c   1.000
_cell.angle_alpha   90.00
_cell.angle_beta   90.00
_cell.angle_gamma   90.00
#
_symmetry.space_group_name_H-M   'P 1'
#
loop_
_entity.id
_entity.type
_entity.pdbx_description
1 polymer ?
#
loop_
_entity_poly.entity_id
_entity_poly.type
_entity_poly.pdbx_seq_one_letter_code
_entity_poly.pdbx_strand_id
1 'polypeptide(L)'
;MYLPVRNLRVRPICNEISSRSRVVSNFFTKSAKVQARTRNFVAPRAHATANVPVAEETTQSTGDFMIYNTLSRKKEVFTTREDQGNRVGMYVCGVTVYDFSHIGHARAYVSFDVLYRYLMSKGYDVTYCRNFTDVDDKIIKRSTETGISPEDLTNRFIAEFHKDVESLYCLPPSVEPKVTESIPSIVAMIGTIIDNGHAYAVDGDVYFNVPSLNEYGVLSGRNTEDNRAGERVSVDARKKHPADFALWKAAKEGEISWESPWGPGRPGKKEGRGSSLGVHNMLFSAGVGCLLSMIVRDPL
;
A
#
# COMPACT_ATOMS: atom_id res chain seq x y z
N MET A 1 18.53 9.84 -16.98
CA MET A 1 19.58 8.97 -16.44
C MET A 1 18.95 8.18 -15.29
N TYR A 2 18.49 6.96 -15.55
CA TYR A 2 17.88 6.09 -14.53
C TYR A 2 19.00 5.30 -13.86
N LEU A 3 19.31 5.61 -12.59
CA LEU A 3 20.24 4.81 -11.79
C LEU A 3 19.44 3.64 -11.17
N PRO A 4 19.75 2.37 -11.52
CA PRO A 4 19.09 1.21 -10.93
C PRO A 4 19.44 1.11 -9.44
N VAL A 5 18.46 0.70 -8.62
CA VAL A 5 18.58 0.61 -7.15
C VAL A 5 19.75 -0.29 -6.71
N ARG A 6 20.13 -1.28 -7.53
CA ARG A 6 21.20 -2.26 -7.28
C ARG A 6 22.58 -1.68 -6.94
N ASN A 7 22.84 -0.41 -7.26
CA ASN A 7 24.11 0.25 -6.95
C ASN A 7 24.12 0.96 -5.58
N LEU A 8 23.01 0.96 -4.84
CA LEU A 8 22.92 1.52 -3.49
C LEU A 8 23.30 0.44 -2.46
N ARG A 9 24.61 0.29 -2.18
CA ARG A 9 25.05 -0.44 -0.98
C ARG A 9 24.79 0.44 0.24
N VAL A 10 23.70 0.19 0.96
CA VAL A 10 23.49 0.74 2.31
C VAL A 10 24.43 -0.01 3.25
N ARG A 11 25.56 0.61 3.60
CA ARG A 11 26.43 0.04 4.65
C ARG A 11 25.70 0.11 5.99
N PRO A 12 25.72 -0.95 6.81
CA PRO A 12 25.18 -0.86 8.15
C PRO A 12 25.94 0.22 8.94
N ILE A 13 25.24 1.28 9.35
CA ILE A 13 25.75 2.22 10.34
C ILE A 13 25.50 1.59 11.71
N CYS A 14 26.39 0.68 12.11
CA CYS A 14 26.49 0.19 13.49
C CYS A 14 27.91 -0.34 13.72
N ASN A 15 28.79 0.54 14.19
CA ASN A 15 29.88 0.32 15.16
C ASN A 15 30.99 1.37 14.96
N GLU A 16 30.74 2.60 15.41
CA GLU A 16 31.83 3.56 15.70
C GLU A 16 31.35 4.69 16.62
N ILE A 17 30.72 4.32 17.75
CA ILE A 17 30.57 5.22 18.91
C ILE A 17 30.93 4.42 20.16
N SER A 18 32.22 4.13 20.33
CA SER A 18 32.79 3.67 21.60
C SER A 18 34.31 3.88 21.60
N SER A 19 34.75 5.13 21.47
CA SER A 19 36.16 5.47 21.76
C SER A 19 36.33 6.96 21.97
N ARG A 20 35.87 7.47 23.12
CA ARG A 20 36.45 8.64 23.81
C ARG A 20 35.74 8.82 25.15
N SER A 21 36.47 8.50 26.22
CA SER A 21 36.39 9.06 27.58
C SER A 21 36.51 7.96 28.64
N ARG A 22 37.73 7.67 29.09
CA ARG A 22 38.16 7.72 30.50
C ARG A 22 39.50 7.02 30.66
N VAL A 23 40.51 7.82 30.94
CA VAL A 23 41.77 7.39 31.56
C VAL A 23 41.59 7.57 33.07
N VAL A 24 42.32 6.75 33.82
CA VAL A 24 42.71 6.89 35.24
C VAL A 24 41.86 6.12 36.29
N SER A 25 42.23 4.84 36.40
CA SER A 25 42.87 4.20 37.58
C SER A 25 42.06 3.59 38.73
N ASN A 26 42.58 2.40 39.11
CA ASN A 26 42.67 1.76 40.42
C ASN A 26 41.46 0.97 40.91
N PHE A 27 41.56 -0.19 41.57
CA PHE A 27 42.54 -1.30 41.70
C PHE A 27 41.90 -2.25 42.75
N PHE A 28 42.24 -3.54 42.73
CA PHE A 28 42.08 -4.55 43.80
C PHE A 28 40.73 -5.30 44.04
N THR A 29 40.71 -6.53 43.50
CA THR A 29 40.52 -7.86 44.14
C THR A 29 39.24 -8.27 44.93
N LYS A 30 38.62 -9.33 44.38
CA LYS A 30 38.37 -10.69 44.92
C LYS A 30 37.85 -10.94 46.36
N SER A 31 36.78 -11.77 46.37
CA SER A 31 36.46 -12.90 47.27
C SER A 31 35.93 -12.65 48.69
N ALA A 32 34.73 -13.18 49.00
CA ALA A 32 34.53 -14.47 49.71
C ALA A 32 33.15 -14.59 50.42
N LYS A 33 32.54 -15.78 50.26
CA LYS A 33 31.69 -16.65 51.13
C LYS A 33 30.85 -16.06 52.29
N VAL A 34 29.65 -16.65 52.48
CA VAL A 34 29.15 -17.41 53.68
C VAL A 34 27.61 -17.57 53.52
N GLN A 35 27.08 -18.75 53.20
CA GLN A 35 26.66 -19.89 54.03
C GLN A 35 25.24 -19.78 54.64
N ALA A 36 24.48 -20.86 54.43
CA ALA A 36 23.06 -21.04 54.67
C ALA A 36 22.63 -21.04 56.15
N ARG A 37 21.38 -20.63 56.40
CA ARG A 37 20.60 -21.02 57.58
C ARG A 37 19.18 -21.41 57.16
N THR A 38 18.86 -22.67 57.42
CA THR A 38 17.53 -23.28 57.37
C THR A 38 16.67 -22.80 58.53
N ARG A 39 15.41 -22.44 58.26
CA ARG A 39 14.31 -22.54 59.23
C ARG A 39 13.02 -22.90 58.49
N ASN A 40 12.49 -24.09 58.81
CA ASN A 40 11.16 -24.53 58.46
C ASN A 40 10.13 -23.60 59.11
N PHE A 41 9.14 -23.16 58.34
CA PHE A 41 7.88 -22.66 58.88
C PHE A 41 6.69 -23.23 58.10
N VAL A 42 5.72 -23.66 58.90
CA VAL A 42 4.54 -24.47 58.61
C VAL A 42 3.50 -23.66 57.80
N ALA A 43 2.85 -24.33 56.85
CA ALA A 43 1.73 -23.78 56.08
C ALA A 43 0.44 -23.74 56.91
N PRO A 44 -0.37 -22.66 56.82
CA PRO A 44 -1.78 -22.70 57.13
C PRO A 44 -2.66 -22.66 55.87
N ARG A 45 -3.82 -23.31 56.01
CA ARG A 45 -4.87 -23.53 55.02
C ARG A 45 -5.58 -22.24 54.56
N ALA A 46 -6.18 -22.40 53.38
CA ALA A 46 -7.13 -21.56 52.66
C ALA A 46 -8.05 -20.67 53.50
N HIS A 47 -8.26 -19.44 53.04
CA HIS A 47 -9.53 -18.73 53.12
C HIS A 47 -9.66 -17.67 52.02
N ALA A 48 -10.88 -17.65 51.46
CA ALA A 48 -11.61 -16.51 50.91
C ALA A 48 -11.05 -15.79 49.66
N THR A 49 -11.74 -16.09 48.56
CA THR A 49 -11.88 -15.29 47.33
C THR A 49 -12.06 -13.79 47.62
N ALA A 50 -11.05 -13.00 47.28
CA ALA A 50 -11.22 -11.58 47.01
C ALA A 50 -11.26 -11.41 45.49
N ASN A 51 -12.46 -11.20 44.94
CA ASN A 51 -12.64 -10.72 43.58
C ASN A 51 -12.03 -9.32 43.50
N VAL A 52 -10.79 -9.25 43.03
CA VAL A 52 -10.23 -8.02 42.49
C VAL A 52 -10.93 -7.80 41.14
N PRO A 53 -11.66 -6.70 40.92
CA PRO A 53 -12.14 -6.40 39.59
C PRO A 53 -10.90 -6.20 38.73
N VAL A 54 -10.66 -7.14 37.81
CA VAL A 54 -9.77 -6.92 36.68
C VAL A 54 -10.43 -5.77 35.92
N ALA A 55 -9.87 -4.57 36.08
CA ALA A 55 -10.23 -3.45 35.24
C ALA A 55 -10.01 -3.93 33.80
N GLU A 56 -11.09 -4.00 33.02
CA GLU A 56 -10.98 -4.04 31.57
C GLU A 56 -10.16 -2.82 31.17
N GLU A 57 -8.89 -3.02 30.84
CA GLU A 57 -8.10 -2.06 30.10
C GLU A 57 -8.72 -1.93 28.71
N THR A 58 -9.79 -1.14 28.62
CA THR A 58 -10.15 -0.45 27.40
C THR A 58 -9.06 0.59 27.17
N THR A 59 -7.93 0.14 26.65
CA THR A 59 -6.93 1.02 26.04
C THR A 59 -7.52 1.54 24.73
N GLN A 60 -8.40 2.52 24.85
CA GLN A 60 -8.62 3.48 23.76
C GLN A 60 -7.25 4.07 23.42
N SER A 61 -6.69 3.69 22.27
CA SER A 61 -5.48 4.35 21.76
C SER A 61 -5.85 5.78 21.36
N THR A 62 -5.83 6.70 22.31
CA THR A 62 -5.81 8.13 22.03
C THR A 62 -4.57 8.41 21.20
N GLY A 63 -4.72 8.91 19.98
CA GLY A 63 -3.63 8.96 19.00
C GLY A 63 -2.40 9.72 19.49
N ASP A 64 -1.30 8.99 19.74
CA ASP A 64 -0.01 9.51 20.21
C ASP A 64 0.80 10.27 19.15
N PHE A 65 0.33 10.26 17.90
CA PHE A 65 1.09 10.78 16.77
C PHE A 65 0.17 11.36 15.72
N MET A 66 0.76 12.22 14.88
CA MET A 66 0.06 12.89 13.80
C MET A 66 0.59 12.47 12.45
N ILE A 67 -0.31 12.24 11.49
CA ILE A 67 0.01 12.02 10.08
C ILE A 67 -0.40 13.25 9.28
N TYR A 68 0.40 13.63 8.29
CA TYR A 68 0.00 14.66 7.34
C TYR A 68 -1.06 14.08 6.38
N ASN A 69 -2.29 14.57 6.49
CA ASN A 69 -3.38 14.18 5.62
C ASN A 69 -3.39 15.09 4.38
N THR A 70 -3.21 14.49 3.21
CA THR A 70 -3.18 15.24 1.94
C THR A 70 -4.55 15.87 1.62
N LEU A 71 -5.65 15.25 2.06
CA LEU A 71 -7.00 15.75 1.82
C LEU A 71 -7.27 17.07 2.55
N SER A 72 -6.94 17.13 3.84
CA SER A 72 -7.14 18.33 4.66
C SER A 72 -5.94 19.30 4.65
N ARG A 73 -4.80 18.83 4.12
CA ARG A 73 -3.50 19.53 4.08
C ARG A 73 -2.95 19.89 5.46
N LYS A 74 -3.32 19.11 6.49
CA LYS A 74 -2.92 19.34 7.88
C LYS A 74 -2.35 18.07 8.48
N LYS A 75 -1.57 18.24 9.55
CA LYS A 75 -1.24 17.14 10.44
C LYS A 75 -2.44 16.87 11.32
N GLU A 76 -2.90 15.64 11.31
CA GLU A 76 -4.07 15.18 12.07
C GLU A 76 -3.67 14.04 12.97
N VAL A 77 -4.30 13.98 14.15
CA VAL A 77 -4.11 12.86 15.07
C VAL A 77 -4.54 11.59 14.35
N PHE A 78 -3.66 10.60 14.32
CA PHE A 78 -4.00 9.31 13.73
C PHE A 78 -4.97 8.57 14.65
N THR A 79 -6.12 8.20 14.10
CA THR A 79 -7.10 7.33 14.75
C THR A 79 -7.46 6.21 13.80
N THR A 80 -7.70 5.02 14.34
CA THR A 80 -8.29 3.91 13.60
C THR A 80 -9.75 4.22 13.28
N ARG A 81 -10.36 3.40 12.41
CA ARG A 81 -11.81 3.45 12.21
C ARG A 81 -12.50 2.96 13.48
N GLU A 82 -13.60 3.61 13.85
CA GLU A 82 -14.34 3.33 15.10
C GLU A 82 -14.71 1.84 15.24
N ASP A 83 -15.04 1.18 14.12
CA ASP A 83 -15.43 -0.23 14.06
C ASP A 83 -14.24 -1.23 14.07
N GLN A 84 -12.99 -0.75 14.05
CA GLN A 84 -11.82 -1.58 13.80
C GLN A 84 -10.88 -1.73 15.00
N GLY A 85 -11.13 -1.06 16.12
CA GLY A 85 -10.29 -1.17 17.32
C GLY A 85 -8.85 -0.74 17.01
N ASN A 86 -7.87 -1.62 17.24
CA ASN A 86 -6.46 -1.39 16.92
C ASN A 86 -6.05 -1.87 15.51
N ARG A 87 -7.00 -2.24 14.64
CA ARG A 87 -6.70 -2.70 13.28
C ARG A 87 -6.50 -1.53 12.33
N VAL A 88 -5.48 -1.62 11.49
CA VAL A 88 -5.12 -0.60 10.49
C VAL A 88 -4.97 -1.26 9.12
N GLY A 89 -5.79 -0.83 8.17
CA GLY A 89 -5.58 -1.13 6.75
C GLY A 89 -4.66 -0.08 6.12
N MET A 90 -3.51 -0.52 5.57
CA MET A 90 -2.58 0.36 4.86
C MET A 90 -2.43 -0.11 3.41
N TYR A 91 -2.84 0.71 2.45
CA TYR A 91 -2.64 0.44 1.02
C TYR A 91 -1.58 1.39 0.44
N VAL A 92 -0.58 0.83 -0.25
CA VAL A 92 0.45 1.59 -0.96
C VAL A 92 0.48 1.14 -2.41
N CYS A 93 0.36 2.07 -3.34
CA CYS A 93 0.42 1.76 -4.77
C CYS A 93 1.76 1.11 -5.13
N GLY A 94 1.71 -0.07 -5.74
CA GLY A 94 2.93 -0.73 -6.20
C GLY A 94 3.37 -0.30 -7.59
N VAL A 95 4.30 -1.06 -8.17
CA VAL A 95 4.96 -0.72 -9.43
C VAL A 95 4.21 -1.28 -10.64
N THR A 96 4.40 -0.64 -11.80
CA THR A 96 4.12 -1.27 -13.10
C THR A 96 5.33 -2.09 -13.52
N VAL A 97 5.17 -3.40 -13.62
CA VAL A 97 6.28 -4.38 -13.73
C VAL A 97 6.73 -4.61 -15.17
N TYR A 98 7.20 -3.55 -15.81
CA TYR A 98 7.74 -3.60 -17.19
C TYR A 98 9.25 -3.35 -17.26
N ASP A 99 9.87 -2.88 -16.17
CA ASP A 99 11.30 -2.56 -16.08
C ASP A 99 11.80 -2.60 -14.62
N PHE A 100 13.10 -2.46 -14.43
CA PHE A 100 13.75 -2.41 -13.11
C PHE A 100 13.30 -1.21 -12.27
N SER A 101 13.35 -1.39 -10.95
CA SER A 101 13.09 -0.28 -10.04
C SER A 101 14.22 0.75 -10.02
N HIS A 102 13.81 2.00 -9.84
CA HIS A 102 14.72 3.14 -9.73
C HIS A 102 14.66 3.77 -8.34
N ILE A 103 15.58 4.68 -8.03
CA ILE A 103 15.69 5.30 -6.70
C ILE A 103 14.40 5.99 -6.20
N GLY A 104 13.58 6.52 -7.11
CA GLY A 104 12.24 7.03 -6.76
C GLY A 104 11.31 5.98 -6.12
N HIS A 105 11.33 4.73 -6.61
CA HIS A 105 10.60 3.62 -6.00
C HIS A 105 11.18 3.28 -4.62
N ALA A 106 12.51 3.18 -4.51
CA ALA A 106 13.19 2.90 -3.25
C ALA A 106 12.81 3.93 -2.18
N ARG A 107 12.83 5.22 -2.50
CA ARG A 107 12.42 6.29 -1.58
C ARG A 107 10.99 6.09 -1.08
N ALA A 108 10.06 5.78 -1.98
CA ALA A 108 8.65 5.57 -1.62
C ALA A 108 8.50 4.36 -0.69
N TYR A 109 8.99 3.19 -1.08
CA TYR A 109 8.78 1.96 -0.32
C TYR A 109 9.52 1.94 1.01
N VAL A 110 10.71 2.53 1.12
CA VAL A 110 11.40 2.71 2.41
C VAL A 110 10.61 3.64 3.32
N SER A 111 10.02 4.72 2.79
CA SER A 111 9.22 5.65 3.62
C SER A 111 7.97 4.97 4.18
N PHE A 112 7.28 4.16 3.38
CA PHE A 112 6.12 3.40 3.83
C PHE A 112 6.48 2.20 4.73
N ASP A 113 7.66 1.60 4.54
CA ASP A 113 8.18 0.57 5.45
C ASP A 113 8.43 1.14 6.85
N VAL A 114 8.99 2.34 6.95
CA VAL A 114 9.15 3.05 8.23
C VAL A 114 7.80 3.28 8.89
N LEU A 115 6.78 3.71 8.14
CA LEU A 115 5.43 3.87 8.68
C LEU A 115 4.83 2.53 9.13
N TYR A 116 4.96 1.46 8.34
CA TYR A 116 4.47 0.14 8.66
C TYR A 116 5.08 -0.38 9.98
N ARG A 117 6.40 -0.30 10.11
CA ARG A 117 7.13 -0.67 11.32
C ARG A 117 6.74 0.20 12.51
N TYR A 118 6.53 1.50 12.28
CA TYR A 118 6.12 2.41 13.33
C TYR A 118 4.73 2.03 13.88
N LEU A 119 3.76 1.78 13.01
CA LEU A 119 2.42 1.34 13.41
C LEU A 119 2.47 0.02 14.18
N MET A 120 3.22 -0.98 13.70
CA MET A 120 3.40 -2.24 14.42
C MET A 120 4.07 -2.05 15.79
N SER A 121 5.09 -1.19 15.89
CA SER A 121 5.75 -0.90 17.17
C SER A 121 4.86 -0.16 18.17
N LYS A 122 3.79 0.49 17.68
CA LYS A 122 2.73 1.10 18.51
C LYS A 122 1.63 0.10 18.91
N GLY A 123 1.73 -1.17 18.52
CA GLY A 123 0.76 -2.21 18.89
C GLY A 123 -0.49 -2.27 17.98
N TYR A 124 -0.47 -1.59 16.84
CA TYR A 124 -1.52 -1.75 15.84
C TYR A 124 -1.39 -3.09 15.12
N ASP A 125 -2.53 -3.72 14.83
CA ASP A 125 -2.62 -4.87 13.92
C ASP A 125 -2.78 -4.34 12.48
N VAL A 126 -1.68 -4.36 11.73
CA VAL A 126 -1.61 -3.67 10.43
C VAL A 126 -1.69 -4.67 9.28
N THR A 127 -2.74 -4.56 8.47
CA THR A 127 -2.83 -5.22 7.17
C THR A 127 -2.24 -4.31 6.10
N TYR A 128 -1.03 -4.60 5.65
CA TYR A 128 -0.36 -3.85 4.59
C TYR A 128 -0.61 -4.50 3.22
N CYS A 129 -1.22 -3.78 2.29
CA CYS A 129 -1.38 -4.21 0.90
C CYS A 129 -0.58 -3.34 -0.09
N ARG A 130 0.09 -3.99 -1.03
CA ARG A 130 0.77 -3.37 -2.18
C ARG A 130 0.48 -4.17 -3.44
N ASN A 131 0.05 -3.55 -4.52
CA ASN A 131 -0.30 -4.30 -5.73
C ASN A 131 0.83 -4.40 -6.75
N PHE A 132 0.72 -5.33 -7.70
CA PHE A 132 1.48 -5.26 -8.95
C PHE A 132 0.56 -4.87 -10.09
N THR A 133 0.94 -3.82 -10.83
CA THR A 133 0.30 -3.51 -12.10
C THR A 133 1.00 -4.32 -13.20
N ASP A 134 0.46 -5.49 -13.49
CA ASP A 134 0.95 -6.46 -14.48
C ASP A 134 0.17 -6.44 -15.81
N VAL A 135 -0.75 -5.47 -15.96
CA VAL A 135 -1.44 -5.16 -17.23
C VAL A 135 -1.42 -3.65 -17.47
N ASP A 136 -0.70 -3.21 -18.50
CA ASP A 136 -0.54 -1.79 -18.86
C ASP A 136 -0.06 -1.67 -20.32
N ASP A 137 -0.36 -0.55 -20.98
CA ASP A 137 0.11 -0.27 -22.36
C ASP A 137 1.65 -0.36 -22.45
N LYS A 138 2.37 0.01 -21.39
CA LYS A 138 3.83 -0.10 -21.32
C LYS A 138 4.32 -1.54 -21.30
N ILE A 139 3.58 -2.44 -20.65
CA ILE A 139 3.92 -3.87 -20.58
C ILE A 139 3.73 -4.50 -21.96
N ILE A 140 2.60 -4.22 -22.61
CA ILE A 140 2.31 -4.69 -23.98
C ILE A 140 3.40 -4.22 -24.93
N LYS A 141 3.69 -2.90 -24.93
CA LYS A 141 4.75 -2.33 -25.76
C LYS A 141 6.11 -2.99 -25.53
N ARG A 142 6.51 -3.16 -24.25
CA ARG A 142 7.80 -3.75 -23.90
C ARG A 142 7.88 -5.24 -24.26
N SER A 143 6.79 -5.97 -24.10
CA SER A 143 6.65 -7.35 -24.52
C SER A 143 6.87 -7.48 -26.03
N THR A 144 6.21 -6.64 -26.84
CA THR A 144 6.41 -6.59 -28.30
C THR A 144 7.86 -6.25 -28.67
N GLU A 145 8.48 -5.26 -28.02
CA GLU A 145 9.88 -4.87 -28.28
C GLU A 145 10.90 -5.97 -27.95
N THR A 146 10.62 -6.81 -26.94
CA THR A 146 11.57 -7.81 -26.43
C THR A 146 11.29 -9.22 -26.96
N GLY A 147 10.13 -9.45 -27.56
CA GLY A 147 9.68 -10.79 -27.98
C GLY A 147 9.38 -11.73 -26.81
N ILE A 148 9.27 -11.21 -25.59
CA ILE A 148 8.95 -11.97 -24.36
C ILE A 148 7.46 -11.85 -24.11
N SER A 149 6.80 -12.92 -23.68
CA SER A 149 5.37 -12.86 -23.31
C SER A 149 5.12 -11.82 -22.20
N PRO A 150 3.95 -11.17 -22.14
CA PRO A 150 3.64 -10.25 -21.04
C PRO A 150 3.75 -10.91 -19.66
N GLU A 151 3.37 -12.18 -19.55
CA GLU A 151 3.46 -12.94 -18.31
C GLU A 151 4.91 -13.15 -17.86
N ASP A 152 5.78 -13.63 -18.76
CA ASP A 152 7.20 -13.82 -18.43
C ASP A 152 7.90 -12.50 -18.10
N LEU A 153 7.56 -11.44 -18.83
CA LEU A 153 8.10 -10.10 -18.60
C LEU A 153 7.75 -9.60 -17.19
N THR A 154 6.47 -9.69 -16.84
CA THR A 154 5.96 -9.20 -15.55
C THR A 154 6.44 -10.07 -14.39
N ASN A 155 6.41 -11.40 -14.51
CA ASN A 155 6.95 -12.32 -13.50
C ASN A 155 8.46 -12.08 -13.26
N ARG A 156 9.23 -11.84 -14.32
CA ARG A 156 10.64 -11.46 -14.20
C ARG A 156 10.79 -10.17 -13.38
N PHE A 157 10.09 -9.10 -13.73
CA PHE A 157 10.26 -7.83 -13.04
C PHE A 157 9.65 -7.79 -11.63
N ILE A 158 8.63 -8.61 -11.34
CA ILE A 158 8.17 -8.87 -9.97
C ILE A 158 9.30 -9.50 -9.15
N ALA A 159 9.95 -10.54 -9.66
CA ALA A 159 11.06 -11.19 -8.97
C ALA A 159 12.24 -10.22 -8.75
N GLU A 160 12.55 -9.38 -9.72
CA GLU A 160 13.61 -8.36 -9.58
C GLU A 160 13.22 -7.26 -8.59
N PHE A 161 11.96 -6.85 -8.56
CA PHE A 161 11.45 -5.91 -7.57
C PHE A 161 11.55 -6.46 -6.15
N HIS A 162 11.21 -7.73 -5.93
CA HIS A 162 11.34 -8.39 -4.63
C HIS A 162 12.80 -8.38 -4.13
N LYS A 163 13.76 -8.71 -4.99
CA LYS A 163 15.18 -8.61 -4.64
C LYS A 163 15.60 -7.20 -4.25
N ASP A 164 15.11 -6.19 -4.98
CA ASP A 164 15.45 -4.79 -4.70
C ASP A 164 14.89 -4.37 -3.32
N VAL A 165 13.62 -4.65 -3.02
CA VAL A 165 13.02 -4.27 -1.71
C VAL A 165 13.57 -5.08 -0.54
N GLU A 166 13.93 -6.35 -0.76
CA GLU A 166 14.62 -7.19 0.22
C GLU A 166 16.02 -6.63 0.53
N SER A 167 16.77 -6.21 -0.50
CA SER A 167 18.09 -5.58 -0.31
C SER A 167 18.04 -4.24 0.45
N LEU A 168 16.87 -3.59 0.43
CA LEU A 168 16.57 -2.38 1.20
C LEU A 168 16.00 -2.69 2.59
N TYR A 169 15.92 -3.96 3.00
CA TYR A 169 15.37 -4.41 4.27
C TYR A 169 13.91 -4.00 4.51
N CYS A 170 13.15 -3.74 3.44
CA CYS A 170 11.72 -3.49 3.56
C CYS A 170 11.00 -4.79 3.93
N LEU A 171 10.04 -4.70 4.85
CA LEU A 171 9.18 -5.84 5.18
C LEU A 171 8.23 -6.16 4.02
N PRO A 172 7.91 -7.44 3.82
CA PRO A 172 6.89 -7.81 2.86
C PRO A 172 5.52 -7.27 3.31
N PRO A 173 4.66 -6.86 2.37
CA PRO A 173 3.26 -6.57 2.66
C PRO A 173 2.53 -7.85 3.08
N SER A 174 1.43 -7.69 3.82
CA SER A 174 0.52 -8.77 4.19
C SER A 174 -0.17 -9.38 2.96
N VAL A 175 -0.47 -8.56 1.94
CA VAL A 175 -1.12 -8.98 0.69
C VAL A 175 -0.52 -8.27 -0.50
N GLU A 176 -0.20 -9.01 -1.56
CA GLU A 176 0.47 -8.48 -2.75
C GLU A 176 -0.23 -8.84 -4.08
N PRO A 177 -1.45 -8.33 -4.35
CA PRO A 177 -2.27 -8.83 -5.46
C PRO A 177 -1.81 -8.31 -6.81
N LYS A 178 -1.94 -9.13 -7.86
CA LYS A 178 -1.77 -8.71 -9.25
C LYS A 178 -3.09 -8.23 -9.86
N VAL A 179 -3.01 -7.33 -10.85
CA VAL A 179 -4.20 -6.85 -11.55
C VAL A 179 -4.88 -7.98 -12.33
N THR A 180 -4.09 -8.84 -12.98
CA THR A 180 -4.60 -10.03 -13.69
C THR A 180 -5.42 -10.96 -12.80
N GLU A 181 -5.10 -11.04 -11.51
CA GLU A 181 -5.79 -11.90 -10.53
C GLU A 181 -7.07 -11.25 -9.97
N SER A 182 -7.27 -9.95 -10.19
CA SER A 182 -8.34 -9.15 -9.59
C SER A 182 -9.43 -8.72 -10.59
N ILE A 183 -9.40 -9.28 -11.81
CA ILE A 183 -10.29 -8.87 -12.91
C ILE A 183 -11.79 -9.00 -12.56
N PRO A 184 -12.28 -10.10 -11.96
CA PRO A 184 -13.70 -10.22 -11.64
C PRO A 184 -14.18 -9.11 -10.69
N SER A 185 -13.37 -8.77 -9.68
CA SER A 185 -13.67 -7.69 -8.73
C SER A 185 -13.66 -6.32 -9.40
N ILE A 186 -12.73 -6.10 -10.34
CA ILE A 186 -12.67 -4.87 -11.13
C ILE A 186 -13.93 -4.72 -11.99
N VAL A 187 -14.33 -5.77 -12.71
CA VAL A 187 -15.54 -5.74 -13.55
C VAL A 187 -16.78 -5.48 -12.70
N ALA A 188 -16.93 -6.16 -11.56
CA ALA A 188 -18.04 -5.94 -10.64
C ALA A 188 -18.09 -4.49 -10.14
N MET A 189 -16.94 -3.92 -9.76
CA MET A 189 -16.85 -2.54 -9.30
C MET A 189 -17.21 -1.55 -10.41
N ILE A 190 -16.76 -1.76 -11.64
CA ILE A 190 -17.14 -0.92 -12.78
C ILE A 190 -18.66 -0.98 -12.98
N GLY A 191 -19.27 -2.16 -12.84
CA GLY A 191 -20.74 -2.31 -12.82
C GLY A 191 -21.40 -1.40 -11.79
N THR A 192 -20.94 -1.44 -10.53
CA THR A 192 -21.45 -0.55 -9.46
C THR A 192 -21.28 0.94 -9.79
N ILE A 193 -20.17 1.34 -10.42
CA ILE A 193 -19.96 2.76 -10.80
C ILE A 193 -20.96 3.17 -11.90
N ILE A 194 -21.24 2.29 -12.85
CA ILE A 194 -22.26 2.53 -13.90
C ILE A 194 -23.65 2.61 -13.27
N ASP A 195 -24.01 1.66 -12.40
CA ASP A 195 -25.31 1.61 -11.73
C ASP A 195 -25.59 2.88 -10.89
N ASN A 196 -24.54 3.46 -10.31
CA ASN A 196 -24.60 4.72 -9.57
C ASN A 196 -24.57 5.97 -10.48
N GLY A 197 -24.55 5.82 -11.81
CA GLY A 197 -24.59 6.94 -12.76
C GLY A 197 -23.26 7.67 -12.97
N HIS A 198 -22.14 7.10 -12.50
CA HIS A 198 -20.82 7.73 -12.54
C HIS A 198 -19.93 7.24 -13.70
N ALA A 199 -20.39 6.26 -14.48
CA ALA A 199 -19.69 5.77 -15.66
C ALA A 199 -20.67 5.48 -16.80
N TYR A 200 -20.12 5.37 -18.00
CA TYR A 200 -20.88 5.01 -19.20
C TYR A 200 -20.04 4.14 -20.13
N ALA A 201 -20.70 3.17 -20.76
CA ALA A 201 -20.10 2.35 -21.81
C ALA A 201 -20.31 2.98 -23.19
N VAL A 202 -19.32 2.87 -24.07
CA VAL A 202 -19.38 3.30 -25.48
C VAL A 202 -18.42 2.44 -26.30
N ASP A 203 -18.95 1.78 -27.34
CA ASP A 203 -18.17 0.94 -28.26
C ASP A 203 -17.21 -0.08 -27.58
N GLY A 204 -17.67 -0.68 -26.49
CA GLY A 204 -16.91 -1.64 -25.67
C GLY A 204 -15.93 -1.04 -24.66
N ASP A 205 -15.65 0.27 -24.73
CA ASP A 205 -14.94 1.00 -23.70
C ASP A 205 -15.91 1.42 -22.57
N VAL A 206 -15.39 1.60 -21.36
CA VAL A 206 -16.14 2.21 -20.24
C VAL A 206 -15.37 3.40 -19.72
N TYR A 207 -16.00 4.57 -19.65
CA TYR A 207 -15.40 5.79 -19.14
C TYR A 207 -16.06 6.23 -17.84
N PHE A 208 -15.26 6.77 -16.92
CA PHE A 208 -15.75 7.50 -15.77
C PHE A 208 -16.19 8.90 -16.20
N ASN A 209 -17.42 9.28 -15.85
CA ASN A 209 -17.99 10.61 -16.11
C ASN A 209 -17.51 11.58 -15.03
N VAL A 210 -16.42 12.29 -15.26
CA VAL A 210 -15.84 13.20 -14.25
C VAL A 210 -16.83 14.26 -13.76
N PRO A 211 -17.62 14.92 -14.63
CA PRO A 211 -18.67 15.85 -14.19
C PRO A 211 -19.73 15.28 -13.25
N SER A 212 -19.93 13.95 -13.22
CA SER A 212 -20.92 13.33 -12.32
C SER A 212 -20.49 13.34 -10.85
N LEU A 213 -19.21 13.59 -10.55
CA LEU A 213 -18.68 13.61 -9.19
C LEU A 213 -18.26 15.04 -8.82
N ASN A 214 -19.11 15.74 -8.07
CA ASN A 214 -18.88 17.13 -7.66
C ASN A 214 -17.56 17.33 -6.89
N GLU A 215 -17.14 16.31 -6.13
CA GLU A 215 -15.93 16.35 -5.32
C GLU A 215 -14.67 15.91 -6.10
N TYR A 216 -14.76 15.78 -7.42
CA TYR A 216 -13.59 15.39 -8.22
C TYR A 216 -12.48 16.42 -8.10
N GLY A 217 -11.28 15.95 -7.72
CA GLY A 217 -10.08 16.78 -7.61
C GLY A 217 -9.76 17.26 -6.20
N VAL A 218 -10.64 17.07 -5.20
CA VAL A 218 -10.44 17.55 -3.81
C VAL A 218 -9.10 17.08 -3.22
N LEU A 219 -8.68 15.83 -3.45
CA LEU A 219 -7.39 15.32 -2.96
C LEU A 219 -6.18 16.05 -3.56
N SER A 220 -6.23 16.42 -4.83
CA SER A 220 -5.18 17.23 -5.48
C SER A 220 -5.32 18.73 -5.18
N GLY A 221 -6.52 19.13 -4.74
CA GLY A 221 -7.06 20.48 -4.72
C GLY A 221 -6.77 21.30 -5.97
N ARG A 222 -6.79 20.65 -7.14
CA ARG A 222 -6.86 21.29 -8.45
C ARG A 222 -8.33 21.43 -8.84
N ASN A 223 -8.69 22.55 -9.45
CA ASN A 223 -10.02 22.70 -10.01
C ASN A 223 -10.15 21.87 -11.30
N THR A 224 -11.35 21.37 -11.60
CA THR A 224 -11.63 20.60 -12.82
C THR A 224 -11.34 21.41 -14.09
N GLU A 225 -11.46 22.74 -14.02
CA GLU A 225 -11.11 23.65 -15.11
C GLU A 225 -9.59 23.76 -15.36
N ASP A 226 -8.76 23.68 -14.32
CA ASP A 226 -7.29 23.77 -14.42
C ASP A 226 -6.67 22.50 -15.04
N ASN A 227 -7.40 21.38 -15.04
CA ASN A 227 -6.95 20.13 -15.66
C ASN A 227 -6.95 20.16 -17.19
N ARG A 228 -7.40 21.26 -17.82
CA ARG A 228 -7.30 21.48 -19.28
C ARG A 228 -5.87 21.76 -19.74
N ALA A 229 -4.94 22.15 -18.86
CA ALA A 229 -3.58 22.59 -19.22
C ALA A 229 -2.58 21.46 -19.58
N GLY A 230 -3.06 20.27 -19.94
CA GLY A 230 -2.22 19.08 -20.16
C GLY A 230 -2.53 18.25 -21.40
N GLU A 231 -3.27 18.79 -22.37
CA GLU A 231 -3.59 18.11 -23.64
C GLU A 231 -2.31 17.81 -24.44
N ARG A 232 -1.74 16.62 -24.21
CA ARG A 232 -0.77 15.96 -25.11
C ARG A 232 -1.28 14.62 -25.63
N VAL A 233 -2.54 14.28 -25.37
CA VAL A 233 -3.22 13.08 -25.87
C VAL A 233 -4.48 13.53 -26.57
N SER A 234 -4.67 13.11 -27.81
CA SER A 234 -5.88 13.39 -28.60
C SER A 234 -7.11 13.05 -27.79
N VAL A 235 -7.97 14.05 -27.53
CA VAL A 235 -9.24 13.83 -26.85
C VAL A 235 -10.05 12.87 -27.71
N ASP A 236 -10.28 11.66 -27.20
CA ASP A 236 -11.15 10.69 -27.84
C ASP A 236 -12.54 11.29 -27.99
N ALA A 237 -12.99 11.46 -29.23
CA ALA A 237 -14.24 12.14 -29.55
C ALA A 237 -15.48 11.44 -28.99
N ARG A 238 -15.35 10.17 -28.57
CA ARG A 238 -16.42 9.39 -27.94
C ARG A 238 -16.65 9.78 -26.47
N LYS A 239 -15.72 10.52 -25.86
CA LYS A 239 -15.87 10.98 -24.47
C LYS A 239 -16.92 12.09 -24.38
N LYS A 240 -17.84 11.94 -23.42
CA LYS A 240 -18.80 12.99 -23.05
C LYS A 240 -18.11 14.24 -22.51
N HIS A 241 -16.98 14.07 -21.84
CA HIS A 241 -16.19 15.19 -21.31
C HIS A 241 -14.67 14.92 -21.47
N PRO A 242 -13.84 15.92 -21.81
CA PRO A 242 -12.41 15.73 -22.05
C PRO A 242 -11.63 15.19 -20.84
N ALA A 243 -12.11 15.47 -19.63
CA ALA A 243 -11.53 14.95 -18.39
C ALA A 243 -11.85 13.48 -18.10
N ASP A 244 -12.79 12.88 -18.84
CA ASP A 244 -13.17 11.48 -18.66
C ASP A 244 -12.00 10.55 -18.94
N PHE A 245 -11.92 9.47 -18.17
CA PHE A 245 -10.85 8.50 -18.26
C PHE A 245 -11.43 7.08 -18.33
N ALA A 246 -10.72 6.20 -19.03
CA ALA A 246 -11.18 4.83 -19.24
C ALA A 246 -11.05 4.01 -17.95
N LEU A 247 -12.16 3.41 -17.53
CA LEU A 247 -12.25 2.36 -16.52
C LEU A 247 -11.98 0.98 -17.13
N TRP A 248 -12.50 0.77 -18.35
CA TRP A 248 -12.32 -0.42 -19.16
C TRP A 248 -11.97 -0.01 -20.59
N LYS A 249 -10.99 -0.68 -21.19
CA LYS A 249 -10.60 -0.48 -22.59
C LYS A 249 -10.93 -1.75 -23.37
N ALA A 250 -11.69 -1.61 -24.44
CA ALA A 250 -11.91 -2.68 -25.40
C ALA A 250 -10.57 -3.19 -25.94
N ALA A 251 -10.46 -4.50 -26.06
CA ALA A 251 -9.23 -5.12 -26.55
C ALA A 251 -9.07 -4.89 -28.05
N LYS A 252 -7.83 -4.61 -28.46
CA LYS A 252 -7.44 -4.68 -29.87
C LYS A 252 -7.07 -6.12 -30.22
N GLU A 253 -7.11 -6.43 -31.52
CA GLU A 253 -6.71 -7.74 -32.02
C GLU A 253 -5.27 -8.07 -31.57
N GLY A 254 -5.10 -9.24 -30.96
CA GLY A 254 -3.80 -9.71 -30.44
C GLY A 254 -3.39 -9.15 -29.07
N GLU A 255 -4.17 -8.25 -28.44
CA GLU A 255 -3.94 -7.83 -27.05
C GLU A 255 -4.52 -8.83 -26.04
N ILE A 256 -3.88 -8.92 -24.86
CA ILE A 256 -4.44 -9.65 -23.73
C ILE A 256 -5.77 -9.01 -23.31
N SER A 257 -6.78 -9.85 -23.07
CA SER A 257 -8.14 -9.42 -22.76
C SER A 257 -8.86 -10.41 -21.85
N TRP A 258 -9.91 -9.90 -21.20
CA TRP A 258 -10.83 -10.64 -20.35
C TRP A 258 -12.26 -10.35 -20.76
N GLU A 259 -13.14 -11.33 -20.56
CA GLU A 259 -14.57 -11.18 -20.80
C GLU A 259 -15.19 -10.20 -19.79
N SER A 260 -16.12 -9.37 -20.27
CA SER A 260 -16.88 -8.43 -19.45
C SER A 260 -18.26 -8.18 -20.05
N PRO A 261 -19.22 -7.60 -19.30
CA PRO A 261 -20.53 -7.20 -19.85
C PRO A 261 -20.46 -6.21 -21.01
N TRP A 262 -19.32 -5.54 -21.21
CA TRP A 262 -19.07 -4.57 -22.28
C TRP A 262 -18.23 -5.17 -23.42
N GLY A 263 -18.00 -6.48 -23.42
CA GLY A 263 -17.15 -7.18 -24.39
C GLY A 263 -15.72 -7.40 -23.90
N PRO A 264 -14.88 -8.09 -24.71
CA PRO A 264 -13.51 -8.40 -24.35
C PRO A 264 -12.68 -7.13 -24.23
N GLY A 265 -11.97 -7.01 -23.11
CA GLY A 265 -11.16 -5.83 -22.84
C GLY A 265 -10.23 -6.00 -21.65
N ARG A 266 -9.73 -4.88 -21.14
CA ARG A 266 -8.83 -4.84 -19.99
C ARG A 266 -9.06 -3.57 -19.18
N PRO A 267 -8.67 -3.54 -17.89
CA PRO A 267 -8.88 -2.34 -17.10
C PRO A 267 -8.04 -1.18 -17.64
N GLY A 268 -8.66 -0.01 -17.71
CA GLY A 268 -8.04 1.21 -18.19
C GLY A 268 -7.13 1.83 -17.13
N LYS A 269 -6.19 2.67 -17.58
CA LYS A 269 -5.41 3.55 -16.71
C LYS A 269 -5.67 4.98 -17.12
N LYS A 270 -5.77 5.88 -16.13
CA LYS A 270 -5.83 7.32 -16.41
C LYS A 270 -4.51 7.77 -17.03
N GLU A 271 -4.58 8.23 -18.27
CA GLU A 271 -3.43 8.74 -19.02
C GLU A 271 -3.24 10.23 -18.70
N GLY A 272 -2.09 10.60 -18.14
CA GLY A 272 -1.77 11.98 -17.74
C GLY A 272 -0.83 12.07 -16.54
N ARG A 273 0.16 12.97 -16.60
CA ARG A 273 1.05 13.26 -15.46
C ARG A 273 0.32 14.13 -14.45
N GLY A 274 0.11 13.63 -13.23
CA GLY A 274 -0.24 14.48 -12.08
C GLY A 274 -1.47 14.09 -11.25
N SER A 275 -2.12 12.96 -11.50
CA SER A 275 -3.13 12.42 -10.57
C SER A 275 -2.57 11.20 -9.84
N SER A 276 -2.47 11.31 -8.52
CA SER A 276 -1.90 10.32 -7.58
C SER A 276 -2.67 8.99 -7.51
N LEU A 277 -3.88 8.90 -8.08
CA LEU A 277 -4.62 7.66 -8.23
C LEU A 277 -4.94 7.44 -9.72
N GLY A 278 -4.23 6.51 -10.36
CA GLY A 278 -4.70 5.92 -11.60
C GLY A 278 -5.93 5.04 -11.32
N VAL A 279 -6.74 4.77 -12.33
CA VAL A 279 -7.89 3.84 -12.27
C VAL A 279 -7.50 2.50 -11.68
N HIS A 280 -6.35 1.94 -12.04
CA HIS A 280 -5.82 0.75 -11.37
C HIS A 280 -5.70 0.93 -9.87
N ASN A 281 -5.20 2.07 -9.38
CA ASN A 281 -5.06 2.34 -7.95
C ASN A 281 -6.39 2.75 -7.29
N MET A 282 -7.37 3.26 -8.04
CA MET A 282 -8.69 3.62 -7.53
C MET A 282 -9.60 2.38 -7.44
N LEU A 283 -9.61 1.57 -8.50
CA LEU A 283 -10.28 0.28 -8.56
C LEU A 283 -9.57 -0.76 -7.69
N PHE A 284 -8.24 -0.72 -7.55
CA PHE A 284 -7.56 -1.47 -6.49
C PHE A 284 -7.86 -0.86 -5.12
N SER A 285 -7.58 0.40 -4.82
CA SER A 285 -7.79 0.90 -3.46
C SER A 285 -9.24 0.76 -2.98
N ALA A 286 -10.22 0.74 -3.86
CA ALA A 286 -11.62 0.46 -3.53
C ALA A 286 -12.00 -1.03 -3.64
N GLY A 287 -11.44 -1.80 -4.57
CA GLY A 287 -11.62 -3.25 -4.70
C GLY A 287 -10.84 -4.05 -3.65
N VAL A 288 -9.57 -3.74 -3.46
CA VAL A 288 -8.75 -4.04 -2.27
C VAL A 288 -9.26 -3.34 -1.02
N GLY A 289 -9.91 -2.18 -1.13
CA GLY A 289 -10.65 -1.60 0.00
C GLY A 289 -11.82 -2.50 0.42
N CYS A 290 -12.52 -3.08 -0.55
CA CYS A 290 -13.56 -4.07 -0.35
C CYS A 290 -12.96 -5.41 0.13
N LEU A 291 -11.83 -5.84 -0.43
CA LEU A 291 -11.11 -7.06 -0.05
C LEU A 291 -10.50 -6.95 1.35
N LEU A 292 -9.87 -5.83 1.72
CA LEU A 292 -9.46 -5.51 3.09
C LEU A 292 -10.67 -5.36 3.99
N SER A 293 -11.77 -4.76 3.53
CA SER A 293 -12.98 -4.71 4.34
C SER A 293 -13.56 -6.10 4.58
N MET A 294 -13.41 -7.05 3.66
CA MET A 294 -13.80 -8.46 3.82
C MET A 294 -12.82 -9.19 4.75
N ILE A 295 -11.51 -9.07 4.52
CA ILE A 295 -10.44 -9.67 5.35
C ILE A 295 -10.47 -9.11 6.79
N VAL A 296 -10.80 -7.84 7.00
CA VAL A 296 -10.92 -7.22 8.33
C VAL A 296 -12.32 -7.45 8.95
N ARG A 297 -13.33 -7.86 8.16
CA ARG A 297 -14.68 -8.18 8.67
C ARG A 297 -14.92 -9.64 8.98
N ASP A 298 -14.05 -10.56 8.60
CA ASP A 298 -14.18 -11.96 8.99
C ASP A 298 -13.48 -12.24 10.33
N PRO A 299 -14.21 -12.45 11.43
CA PRO A 299 -13.72 -13.28 12.51
C PRO A 299 -13.83 -14.74 12.05
N LEU A 300 -12.70 -15.42 11.87
CA LEU A 300 -12.67 -16.87 12.06
C LEU A 300 -12.80 -17.18 13.55
#